data_AF-A0A9P0KM25-F1
#
_entry.id   AF-A0A9P0KM25-F1
#
_cell.length_a   1.000
_cell.length_b   1.000
_cell.length_c   1.000
_cell.angle_alpha   90.00
_cell.angle_beta   90.00
_cell.angle_gamma   90.00
#
_symmetry.space_group_name_H-M   'P 1'
#
loop_
_entity.id
_entity.type
_entity.pdbx_description
1 polymer ?
#
loop_
_entity_poly.entity_id
_entity_poly.type
_entity_poly.pdbx_seq_one_letter_code
_entity_poly.pdbx_strand_id
1 'polypeptide(L)'
;MKQIVKLGFVFAVLCIVSAAAETLRCYDCDPSHDGDKCGDPENFNARLVICNATRGETMCLSAFYIGKGDKTHKTGVYRGCFARRPDVRDQCEYFREQNQQENVNVVSCLPCTEARCNVHLFDDKGLPKNSVTKNASSVLLTFVINILIVSISLLYRS
;
A
#
# COMPACT_ATOMS: atom_id res chain seq x y z
N MET A 1 -34.61 27.38 -26.37
CA MET A 1 -35.01 26.31 -25.42
C MET A 1 -34.39 24.93 -25.66
N LYS A 2 -34.09 24.50 -26.90
CA LYS A 2 -33.52 23.15 -27.16
C LYS A 2 -32.07 22.90 -26.69
N GLN A 3 -31.26 23.94 -26.43
CA GLN A 3 -29.87 23.79 -25.98
C GLN A 3 -29.70 23.58 -24.47
N ILE A 4 -30.60 24.11 -23.64
CA ILE A 4 -30.51 24.05 -22.16
C ILE A 4 -30.66 22.60 -21.66
N VAL A 5 -31.45 21.79 -22.37
CA VAL A 5 -31.70 20.37 -22.03
C VAL A 5 -30.45 19.49 -22.26
N LYS A 6 -29.56 19.86 -23.20
CA LYS A 6 -28.34 19.08 -23.50
C LYS A 6 -27.24 19.30 -22.45
N LEU A 7 -27.21 20.48 -21.81
CA LEU A 7 -26.20 20.82 -20.81
C LEU A 7 -26.44 20.09 -19.47
N GLY A 8 -27.69 19.84 -19.11
CA GLY A 8 -28.06 19.10 -17.90
C GLY A 8 -27.68 17.61 -17.93
N PHE A 9 -27.65 17.00 -19.12
CA PHE A 9 -27.33 15.57 -19.26
C PHE A 9 -25.83 15.28 -19.07
N VAL A 10 -24.95 16.22 -19.40
CA VAL A 10 -23.49 16.07 -19.22
C VAL A 10 -23.09 16.13 -17.75
N PHE A 11 -23.77 16.96 -16.94
CA PHE A 11 -23.53 17.04 -15.50
C PHE A 11 -24.00 15.79 -14.73
N ALA A 12 -25.06 15.10 -15.20
CA ALA A 12 -25.56 13.90 -14.54
C ALA A 12 -24.63 12.68 -14.68
N VAL A 13 -23.86 12.59 -15.76
CA VAL A 13 -22.93 11.47 -16.01
C VAL A 13 -21.60 11.64 -15.24
N LEU A 14 -21.23 12.86 -14.87
CA LEU A 14 -19.97 13.14 -14.16
C LEU A 14 -19.99 12.74 -12.66
N CYS A 15 -21.17 12.49 -12.08
CA CYS A 15 -21.33 12.22 -10.65
C CYS A 15 -21.21 10.74 -10.24
N ILE A 16 -21.02 9.80 -11.17
CA ILE A 16 -21.00 8.35 -10.88
C ILE A 16 -19.58 7.80 -10.72
N VAL A 17 -18.60 8.64 -10.40
CA VAL A 17 -17.28 8.17 -9.98
C VAL A 17 -17.36 7.86 -8.49
N SER A 18 -18.05 6.79 -8.15
CA SER A 18 -18.04 6.25 -6.80
C SER A 18 -16.59 5.88 -6.47
N ALA A 19 -15.92 6.66 -5.62
CA ALA A 19 -14.68 6.27 -5.00
C ALA A 19 -14.97 5.03 -4.13
N ALA A 20 -14.90 3.85 -4.74
CA ALA A 20 -14.89 2.61 -3.99
C ALA A 20 -13.66 2.68 -3.08
N ALA A 21 -13.89 2.83 -1.77
CA ALA A 21 -12.82 2.76 -0.80
C ALA A 21 -12.18 1.39 -0.94
N GLU A 22 -11.00 1.32 -1.57
CA GLU A 22 -10.27 0.08 -1.70
C GLU A 22 -10.00 -0.45 -0.28
N THR A 23 -10.48 -1.65 0.00
CA THR A 23 -10.18 -2.29 1.28
C THR A 23 -8.67 -2.48 1.36
N LEU A 24 -8.04 -1.93 2.41
CA LEU A 24 -6.60 -2.01 2.59
C LEU A 24 -6.16 -3.49 2.63
N ARG A 25 -5.29 -3.86 1.70
CA ARG A 25 -4.69 -5.19 1.61
C ARG A 25 -3.19 -5.05 1.67
N CYS A 26 -2.52 -5.85 2.50
CA CYS A 26 -1.06 -5.83 2.61
C CYS A 26 -0.50 -7.21 2.27
N TYR A 27 0.74 -7.24 1.81
CA TYR A 27 1.51 -8.49 1.83
C TYR A 27 1.75 -8.90 3.28
N ASP A 28 1.53 -10.18 3.56
CA ASP A 28 1.64 -10.80 4.88
C ASP A 28 2.57 -12.00 4.78
N CYS A 29 3.72 -11.89 5.42
CA CYS A 29 4.71 -12.96 5.42
C CYS A 29 5.69 -12.79 6.58
N ASP A 30 6.17 -13.91 7.10
CA ASP A 30 7.12 -14.00 8.21
C ASP A 30 8.40 -14.70 7.74
N PRO A 31 9.60 -14.11 7.93
CA PRO A 31 10.85 -14.72 7.47
C PRO A 31 11.10 -16.11 8.07
N SER A 32 10.54 -16.41 9.25
CA SER A 32 10.65 -17.70 9.93
C SER A 32 9.91 -18.84 9.21
N HIS A 33 8.85 -18.50 8.46
CA HIS A 33 7.95 -19.45 7.82
C HIS A 33 8.04 -19.39 6.29
N ASP A 34 8.14 -18.18 5.76
CA ASP A 34 8.09 -17.89 4.32
C ASP A 34 9.47 -17.65 3.70
N GLY A 35 10.49 -17.42 4.52
CA GLY A 35 11.88 -17.22 4.10
C GLY A 35 12.01 -16.13 3.03
N ASP A 36 12.67 -16.48 1.93
CA ASP A 36 13.01 -15.55 0.84
C ASP A 36 11.80 -14.95 0.12
N LYS A 37 10.61 -15.57 0.23
CA LYS A 37 9.37 -15.03 -0.37
C LYS A 37 9.04 -13.63 0.15
N CYS A 38 9.49 -13.33 1.37
CA CYS A 38 9.32 -12.00 1.95
C CYS A 38 10.26 -10.94 1.37
N GLY A 39 11.39 -11.34 0.78
CA GLY A 39 12.33 -10.41 0.17
C GLY A 39 11.69 -9.62 -0.96
N ASP A 40 10.94 -10.32 -1.83
CA ASP A 40 10.25 -9.75 -2.98
C ASP A 40 8.81 -10.31 -3.12
N PRO A 41 7.84 -9.70 -2.42
CA PRO A 41 6.51 -10.28 -2.28
C PRO A 41 5.73 -10.32 -3.59
N GLU A 42 6.06 -9.45 -4.56
CA GLU A 42 5.38 -9.43 -5.85
C GLU A 42 5.87 -10.57 -6.74
N ASN A 43 7.19 -10.74 -6.85
CA ASN A 43 7.78 -11.77 -7.70
C ASN A 43 7.54 -13.17 -7.16
N PHE A 44 7.47 -13.33 -5.83
CA PHE A 44 7.21 -14.62 -5.20
C PHE A 44 5.74 -14.88 -4.85
N ASN A 45 4.83 -14.01 -5.30
CA ASN A 45 3.39 -14.12 -5.03
C ASN A 45 3.08 -14.34 -3.54
N ALA A 46 3.68 -13.52 -2.68
CA ALA A 46 3.45 -13.58 -1.24
C ALA A 46 1.96 -13.39 -0.92
N ARG A 47 1.53 -13.98 0.18
CA ARG A 47 0.13 -13.93 0.61
C ARG A 47 -0.31 -12.48 0.81
N LEU A 48 -1.52 -12.18 0.36
CA LEU A 48 -2.21 -10.92 0.64
C LEU A 48 -3.28 -11.15 1.71
N VAL A 49 -3.37 -10.23 2.65
CA VAL A 49 -4.41 -10.23 3.69
C VAL A 49 -5.17 -8.91 3.68
N ILE A 50 -6.45 -8.97 4.03
CA ILE A 50 -7.30 -7.80 4.23
C ILE A 50 -7.05 -7.28 5.65
N CYS A 51 -6.62 -6.02 5.78
CA CYS A 51 -6.42 -5.42 7.08
C CYS A 51 -7.75 -5.10 7.73
N ASN A 52 -7.94 -5.59 8.96
CA ASN A 52 -9.16 -5.38 9.70
C ASN A 52 -9.13 -4.03 10.45
N ALA A 53 -9.87 -3.05 9.97
CA ALA A 53 -9.97 -1.72 10.57
C ALA A 53 -10.83 -1.66 11.86
N THR A 54 -11.40 -2.78 12.33
CA THR A 54 -12.23 -2.79 13.56
C THR A 54 -11.51 -2.36 14.83
N ARG A 55 -10.17 -2.36 14.83
CA ARG A 55 -9.34 -1.92 15.97
C ARG A 55 -8.71 -0.54 15.79
N GLY A 56 -9.15 0.23 14.81
CA GLY A 56 -8.63 1.57 14.49
C GLY A 56 -8.07 1.67 13.08
N GLU A 57 -7.33 2.75 12.81
CA GLU A 57 -6.64 2.93 11.53
C GLU A 57 -5.60 1.82 11.34
N THR A 58 -5.57 1.23 10.15
CA THR A 58 -4.60 0.19 9.80
C THR A 58 -3.71 0.67 8.67
N MET A 59 -2.48 0.16 8.65
CA MET A 59 -1.50 0.45 7.60
C MET A 59 -0.74 -0.83 7.24
N CYS A 60 -0.07 -0.83 6.10
CA CYS A 60 0.89 -1.88 5.77
C CYS A 60 2.26 -1.53 6.35
N LEU A 61 3.01 -2.56 6.71
CA LEU A 61 4.36 -2.41 7.23
C LEU A 61 5.31 -3.40 6.54
N SER A 62 6.53 -2.95 6.30
CA SER A 62 7.68 -3.81 5.96
C SER A 62 8.78 -3.55 6.98
N ALA A 63 9.38 -4.61 7.52
CA ALA A 63 10.48 -4.50 8.46
C ALA A 63 11.56 -5.52 8.17
N PHE A 64 12.81 -5.22 8.53
CA PHE A 64 13.88 -6.20 8.49
C PHE A 64 14.24 -6.66 9.91
N TYR A 65 14.09 -7.95 10.15
CA TYR A 65 14.41 -8.62 11.39
C TYR A 65 15.82 -9.18 11.35
N ILE A 66 16.55 -9.04 12.46
CA ILE A 66 17.73 -9.84 12.79
C ILE A 66 17.37 -10.69 14.01
N GLY A 67 17.32 -12.00 13.82
CA GLY A 67 17.10 -12.93 14.92
C GLY A 67 18.27 -12.95 15.90
N LYS A 68 18.00 -13.03 17.21
CA LYS A 68 19.02 -13.16 18.26
C LYS A 68 19.13 -14.62 18.75
N GLY A 69 20.34 -15.05 19.13
CA GLY A 69 20.57 -16.36 19.72
C GLY A 69 20.23 -17.52 18.77
N ASP A 70 19.34 -18.42 19.19
CA ASP A 70 18.85 -19.56 18.40
C ASP A 70 17.82 -19.16 17.33
N LYS A 71 17.39 -17.90 17.30
CA LYS A 71 16.36 -17.38 16.39
C LYS A 71 16.91 -16.84 15.07
N THR A 72 18.10 -17.25 14.63
CA THR A 72 18.69 -16.80 13.36
C THR A 72 17.78 -17.05 12.16
N HIS A 73 16.96 -18.10 12.19
CA HIS A 73 15.93 -18.40 11.18
C HIS A 73 14.82 -17.34 11.07
N LYS A 74 14.67 -16.46 12.06
CA LYS A 74 13.77 -15.30 12.01
C LYS A 74 14.38 -14.09 11.29
N THR A 75 15.63 -14.19 10.83
CA THR A 75 16.31 -13.09 10.13
C THR A 75 15.76 -12.96 8.71
N GLY A 76 15.37 -11.76 8.32
CA GLY A 76 14.83 -11.49 6.99
C GLY A 76 13.77 -10.40 7.00
N VAL A 77 13.01 -10.32 5.92
CA VAL A 77 11.96 -9.30 5.77
C VAL A 77 10.66 -9.82 6.38
N TYR A 78 10.03 -9.03 7.23
CA TYR A 78 8.66 -9.21 7.69
C TYR A 78 7.74 -8.24 6.95
N ARG A 79 6.52 -8.69 6.63
CA ARG A 79 5.48 -7.86 6.02
C ARG A 79 4.14 -8.18 6.67
N GLY A 80 3.32 -7.16 6.90
CA GLY A 80 1.98 -7.38 7.44
C GLY A 80 1.14 -6.13 7.60
N CYS A 81 -0.09 -6.34 8.08
CA CYS A 81 -0.96 -5.26 8.56
C CYS A 81 -0.52 -4.82 9.96
N PHE A 82 -0.56 -3.53 10.21
CA PHE A 82 -0.26 -2.95 11.52
C PHE A 82 -1.37 -1.99 11.95
N ALA A 83 -1.78 -2.10 13.21
CA ALA A 83 -2.75 -1.20 13.82
C ALA A 83 -2.05 0.09 14.24
N ARG A 84 -2.38 1.18 13.55
CA ARG A 84 -1.79 2.50 13.78
C ARG A 84 -2.29 3.07 15.10
N ARG A 85 -1.37 3.64 15.89
CA ARG A 85 -1.68 4.40 17.10
C ARG A 85 -1.71 5.90 16.80
N PRO A 86 -2.86 6.59 16.89
CA PRO A 86 -2.95 8.01 16.49
C PRO A 86 -2.09 8.94 17.38
N ASP A 87 -1.82 8.52 18.61
CA ASP A 87 -0.97 9.21 19.60
C ASP A 87 0.54 9.01 19.36
N VAL A 88 0.93 8.08 18.50
CA VAL A 88 2.33 7.77 18.20
C VAL A 88 2.75 8.46 16.91
N ARG A 89 3.78 9.31 17.00
CA ARG A 89 4.33 10.00 15.82
C ARG A 89 5.13 9.06 14.92
N ASP A 90 5.99 8.23 15.49
CA ASP A 90 6.79 7.24 14.76
C ASP A 90 6.24 5.83 15.01
N GLN A 91 5.42 5.37 14.08
CA GLN A 91 4.83 4.03 14.16
C GLN A 91 5.88 2.92 14.09
N CYS A 92 7.01 3.17 13.43
CA CYS A 92 8.08 2.21 13.35
C CYS A 92 8.80 2.08 14.68
N GLU A 93 9.07 3.19 15.38
CA GLU A 93 9.58 3.15 16.76
C GLU A 93 8.68 2.31 17.66
N TYR A 94 7.38 2.57 17.67
CA TYR A 94 6.41 1.78 18.43
C TYR A 94 6.37 0.30 18.00
N PHE A 95 6.44 0.00 16.70
CA PHE A 95 6.54 -1.37 16.21
C PHE A 95 7.82 -2.07 16.71
N ARG A 96 8.97 -1.37 16.73
CA ARG A 96 10.22 -1.90 17.27
C ARG A 96 10.06 -2.26 18.75
N GLU A 97 9.48 -1.36 19.55
CA GLU A 97 9.25 -1.58 20.98
C GLU A 97 8.38 -2.82 21.25
N GLN A 98 7.29 -3.00 20.49
CA GLN A 98 6.42 -4.18 20.64
C GLN A 98 7.14 -5.49 20.33
N ASN A 99 8.07 -5.49 19.36
CA ASN A 99 8.76 -6.69 18.90
C ASN A 99 10.09 -6.97 19.62
N GLN A 100 10.56 -6.05 20.50
CA GLN A 100 11.78 -6.27 21.28
C GLN A 100 11.71 -7.52 22.18
N GLN A 101 10.50 -7.90 22.60
CA GLN A 101 10.27 -9.05 23.47
C GLN A 101 10.34 -10.40 22.72
N GLU A 102 10.34 -10.40 21.39
CA GLU A 102 10.28 -11.63 20.57
C GLU A 102 11.66 -12.19 20.17
N ASN A 103 12.74 -11.75 20.81
CA ASN A 103 14.13 -12.10 20.46
C ASN A 103 14.52 -11.77 19.00
N VAL A 104 13.86 -10.77 18.41
CA VAL A 104 14.24 -10.19 17.13
C VAL A 104 14.70 -8.74 17.33
N ASN A 105 15.66 -8.30 16.55
CA ASN A 105 16.05 -6.91 16.43
C ASN A 105 15.48 -6.34 15.13
N VAL A 106 14.65 -5.31 15.22
CA VAL A 106 14.08 -4.65 14.05
C VAL A 106 15.02 -3.54 13.59
N VAL A 107 15.77 -3.81 12.52
CA VAL A 107 16.82 -2.90 12.00
C VAL A 107 16.19 -1.73 11.27
N SER A 108 15.27 -2.03 10.36
CA SER A 108 14.54 -1.06 9.56
C SER A 108 13.06 -1.36 9.56
N CYS A 109 12.28 -0.32 9.32
CA CYS A 109 10.84 -0.39 9.24
C CYS A 109 10.35 0.72 8.32
N LEU A 110 9.40 0.38 7.45
CA LEU A 110 8.79 1.28 6.47
C LEU A 110 7.28 1.05 6.46
N PRO A 111 6.49 2.03 6.93
CA PRO A 111 5.03 1.99 6.88
C PRO A 111 4.52 2.59 5.57
N CYS A 112 3.33 2.17 5.13
CA CYS A 112 2.63 2.79 4.03
C CYS A 112 1.11 2.50 4.12
N THR A 113 0.28 3.39 3.55
CA THR A 113 -1.17 3.40 3.76
C THR A 113 -1.98 2.97 2.54
N GLU A 114 -1.33 2.64 1.44
CA GLU A 114 -1.98 2.22 0.20
C GLU A 114 -2.10 0.68 0.13
N ALA A 115 -3.03 0.17 -0.67
CA ALA A 115 -3.13 -1.27 -0.87
C ALA A 115 -1.86 -1.81 -1.55
N ARG A 116 -1.31 -2.91 -1.02
CA ARG A 116 -0.15 -3.64 -1.54
C ARG A 116 1.13 -2.80 -1.61
N CYS A 117 1.22 -1.72 -0.84
CA CYS A 117 2.35 -0.79 -0.90
C CYS A 117 3.61 -1.30 -0.19
N ASN A 118 3.48 -2.30 0.68
CA ASN A 118 4.58 -2.79 1.49
C ASN A 118 5.47 -3.75 0.70
N VAL A 119 6.01 -3.27 -0.42
CA VAL A 119 6.90 -3.97 -1.36
C VAL A 119 8.35 -3.50 -1.28
N HIS A 120 8.67 -2.64 -0.30
CA HIS A 120 10.03 -2.12 -0.09
C HIS A 120 11.04 -3.27 -0.03
N LEU A 121 12.14 -3.13 -0.76
CA LEU A 121 13.23 -4.08 -0.78
C LEU A 121 14.30 -3.68 0.24
N PHE A 122 14.98 -4.66 0.80
CA PHE A 122 16.06 -4.45 1.76
C PHE A 122 17.37 -5.06 1.24
N ASP A 123 18.50 -4.52 1.69
CA ASP A 123 19.80 -5.19 1.53
C ASP A 123 20.04 -6.21 2.64
N ASP A 124 21.17 -6.91 2.56
CA ASP A 124 21.53 -7.97 3.50
C ASP A 124 21.85 -7.43 4.91
N LYS A 125 21.98 -6.10 5.04
CA LYS A 125 22.14 -5.40 6.32
C LYS A 125 20.80 -4.84 6.83
N GLY A 126 19.71 -5.11 6.11
CA GLY A 126 18.38 -4.62 6.42
C GLY A 126 18.17 -3.14 6.12
N LEU A 127 19.01 -2.49 5.32
CA LEU A 127 18.78 -1.12 4.89
C LEU A 127 17.82 -1.11 3.70
N PRO A 128 16.85 -0.17 3.65
CA PRO A 128 16.00 0.00 2.48
C PRO A 128 16.85 0.25 1.23
N LYS A 129 16.66 -0.59 0.22
CA LYS A 129 17.08 -0.27 -1.15
C LYS A 129 16.09 0.75 -1.71
N ASN A 130 16.57 1.68 -2.53
CA ASN A 130 15.69 2.63 -3.23
C ASN A 130 14.60 1.84 -3.96
N SER A 131 13.42 1.75 -3.36
CA SER A 131 12.29 1.06 -3.97
C SER A 131 11.86 1.90 -5.15
N VAL A 132 11.78 1.29 -6.33
CA VAL A 132 11.14 1.91 -7.48
C VAL A 132 9.71 2.21 -7.05
N THR A 133 9.41 3.47 -6.77
CA THR A 133 8.05 3.95 -6.57
C THR A 133 7.27 3.56 -7.82
N LYS A 134 6.38 2.58 -7.71
CA LYS A 134 5.41 2.33 -8.77
C LYS A 134 4.53 3.57 -8.83
N ASN A 135 4.66 4.32 -9.92
CA ASN A 135 3.88 5.51 -10.20
C ASN A 135 2.39 5.17 -10.10
N ALA A 136 1.77 5.54 -8.98
CA ALA A 136 0.32 5.64 -8.86
C ALA A 136 -0.14 6.83 -9.73
N SER A 137 -0.32 6.61 -11.04
CA SER A 137 -0.88 7.63 -11.95
C SER A 137 -1.59 7.07 -13.18
N SER A 138 -2.13 5.85 -13.12
CA SER A 138 -2.98 5.32 -14.20
C SER A 138 -4.39 5.94 -14.19
N VAL A 139 -4.95 6.17 -12.99
CA VAL A 139 -6.32 6.68 -12.83
C VAL A 139 -6.45 8.12 -13.31
N LEU A 140 -5.48 8.99 -13.02
CA LEU A 140 -5.48 10.38 -13.49
C LEU A 140 -5.41 10.47 -15.02
N LEU A 141 -4.60 9.61 -15.65
CA LEU A 141 -4.45 9.61 -17.12
C LEU A 141 -5.77 9.23 -17.82
N THR A 142 -6.50 8.25 -17.25
CA THR A 142 -7.76 7.78 -17.83
C THR A 142 -8.86 8.83 -17.67
N PHE A 143 -8.85 9.60 -16.57
CA PHE A 143 -9.75 10.74 -16.38
C PHE A 143 -9.52 11.86 -17.40
N VAL A 144 -8.26 12.26 -17.62
CA VAL A 144 -7.92 13.32 -18.58
C VAL A 144 -8.32 12.92 -20.00
N ILE A 145 -8.05 11.67 -20.40
CA ILE A 145 -8.41 11.16 -21.74
C ILE A 145 -9.94 11.19 -21.95
N ASN A 146 -10.73 10.76 -20.96
CA ASN A 146 -12.19 10.79 -21.09
C ASN A 146 -12.74 12.22 -21.20
N ILE A 147 -12.20 13.18 -20.43
CA ILE A 147 -12.57 14.60 -20.56
C ILE A 147 -12.22 15.12 -21.96
N LEU A 148 -11.04 14.75 -22.48
CA LEU A 148 -10.60 15.18 -23.81
C LEU A 148 -11.52 14.65 -24.91
N ILE A 149 -11.87 13.36 -24.88
CA ILE A 149 -12.75 12.72 -25.86
C ILE A 149 -14.15 13.36 -25.86
N VAL A 150 -14.71 13.61 -24.68
CA VAL A 150 -16.02 14.28 -24.55
C VAL A 150 -15.95 15.70 -25.11
N SER A 151 -14.89 16.45 -24.81
CA SER A 151 -14.70 17.82 -25.27
C SER A 151 -14.59 17.90 -26.80
N ILE A 152 -13.80 17.01 -27.42
CA ILE A 152 -13.65 16.94 -28.88
C ILE A 152 -14.97 16.53 -29.56
N SER A 153 -15.69 15.58 -28.98
CA SER A 153 -16.98 15.11 -29.52
C SER A 153 -18.06 16.20 -29.50
N LEU A 154 -18.00 17.11 -28.52
CA LEU A 154 -18.90 18.27 -28.44
C LEU A 154 -18.52 19.34 -29.48
N LEU A 155 -17.23 19.59 -29.71
CA LEU A 155 -16.74 20.54 -30.73
C LEU A 155 -17.08 20.10 -32.16
N TYR A 156 -17.03 18.80 -32.47
CA TYR A 156 -17.35 18.29 -33.81
C TYR A 156 -18.86 18.28 -34.15
N ARG A 157 -19.73 18.48 -33.15
CA ARG A 157 -21.20 18.46 -33.31
C ARG A 157 -21.84 19.84 -33.42
N SER A 158 -21.07 20.91 -33.20
CA SER A 158 -21.48 22.33 -33.39
C SER A 158 -21.08 22.84 -34.76
#